data_AF-A0A1J3HYJ4-F1
#
_entry.id   AF-A0A1J3HYJ4-F1
#
_cell.length_a   1.000
_cell.length_b   1.000
_cell.length_c   1.000
_cell.angle_alpha   90.00
_cell.angle_beta   90.00
_cell.angle_gamma   90.00
#
_symmetry.space_group_name_H-M   'P 1'
#
loop_
_entity.id
_entity.type
_entity.pdbx_description
1 polymer ?
#
loop_
_entity_poly.entity_id
_entity_poly.type
_entity_poly.pdbx_seq_one_letter_code
_entity_poly.pdbx_strand_id
1 'polypeptide(L)'
;KKRGWWTPMFLSSGLASANNFLKHISRQNTLTQARRNISRHYDLSNELFALFLDDTMSYSTAVFKSDDEDLRIAQMRKIHLLIDKARIEKNHEVLDIGCGWGTLAI
;
A
#
# COMPACT_ATOMS: atom_id res chain seq x y z
N LYS A 1 -43.32 -23.59 -27.51
CA LYS A 1 -41.87 -23.28 -27.37
C LYS A 1 -41.60 -22.88 -25.92
N LYS A 2 -41.03 -23.79 -25.12
CA LYS A 2 -40.86 -23.66 -23.65
C LYS A 2 -39.67 -22.75 -23.32
N ARG A 3 -39.91 -21.55 -22.76
CA ARG A 3 -38.87 -20.79 -22.04
C ARG A 3 -39.01 -21.14 -20.56
N GLY A 4 -38.04 -21.88 -20.02
CA GLY A 4 -38.02 -22.27 -18.61
C GLY A 4 -37.64 -21.08 -17.72
N TRP A 5 -38.21 -21.02 -16.52
CA TRP A 5 -37.97 -19.97 -15.51
C TRP A 5 -36.49 -19.79 -15.09
N TRP A 6 -35.62 -20.75 -15.41
CA TRP A 6 -34.20 -20.77 -15.07
C TRP A 6 -33.29 -20.05 -16.06
N THR A 7 -33.76 -19.72 -17.27
CA THR A 7 -32.94 -19.08 -18.32
C THR A 7 -32.41 -17.68 -17.98
N PRO A 8 -33.07 -16.82 -17.17
CA PRO A 8 -32.51 -15.52 -16.78
C PRO A 8 -31.33 -15.61 -15.81
N MET A 9 -31.27 -16.67 -14.99
CA MET A 9 -30.27 -16.83 -13.93
C MET A 9 -28.88 -17.20 -14.49
N PHE A 10 -28.84 -18.02 -15.54
CA PHE A 10 -27.58 -18.42 -16.19
C PHE A 10 -27.02 -17.34 -17.12
N LEU A 11 -27.87 -16.49 -17.71
CA LEU A 11 -27.42 -15.39 -18.57
C LEU A 11 -26.80 -14.24 -17.77
N SER A 12 -27.44 -13.85 -16.65
CA SER A 12 -26.96 -12.77 -15.79
C SER A 12 -25.68 -13.14 -15.04
N SER A 13 -25.58 -14.38 -14.55
CA SER A 13 -24.36 -14.90 -13.92
C SER A 13 -23.20 -15.03 -14.91
N GLY A 14 -23.47 -15.41 -16.16
CA GLY A 14 -22.47 -15.42 -17.23
C GLY A 14 -21.91 -14.02 -17.54
N LEU A 15 -22.77 -13.01 -17.67
CA LEU A 15 -22.34 -11.63 -17.90
C LEU A 15 -21.57 -11.04 -16.71
N ALA A 16 -22.02 -11.31 -15.47
CA ALA A 16 -21.32 -10.87 -14.27
C ALA A 16 -19.95 -11.54 -14.14
N SER A 17 -19.86 -12.84 -14.44
CA SER A 17 -18.61 -13.60 -14.43
C SER A 17 -17.63 -13.08 -15.48
N ALA A 18 -18.09 -12.84 -16.72
CA ALA A 18 -17.26 -12.24 -17.77
C ALA A 18 -16.77 -10.83 -17.40
N ASN A 19 -17.64 -10.00 -16.82
CA ASN A 19 -17.25 -8.66 -16.33
C ASN A 19 -16.20 -8.75 -15.22
N ASN A 20 -16.35 -9.68 -14.27
CA ASN A 20 -15.38 -9.89 -13.20
C ASN A 20 -14.05 -10.44 -13.71
N PHE A 21 -14.07 -11.35 -14.69
CA PHE A 21 -12.88 -11.88 -15.34
C PHE A 21 -12.13 -10.79 -16.10
N LEU A 22 -12.83 -9.97 -16.89
CA LEU A 22 -12.24 -8.83 -17.59
C LEU A 22 -11.66 -7.80 -16.60
N LYS A 23 -12.38 -7.50 -15.51
CA LYS A 23 -11.86 -6.65 -14.42
C LYS A 23 -10.64 -7.24 -13.72
N HIS A 24 -10.57 -8.57 -13.59
CA HIS A 24 -9.41 -9.24 -12.99
C HIS A 24 -8.20 -9.16 -13.92
N ILE A 25 -8.37 -9.42 -15.21
CA ILE A 25 -7.31 -9.26 -16.22
C ILE A 25 -6.86 -7.80 -16.30
N SER A 26 -7.78 -6.83 -16.23
CA SER A 26 -7.43 -5.41 -16.24
C SER A 26 -6.71 -4.94 -14.98
N ARG A 27 -6.59 -5.77 -13.93
CA ARG A 27 -5.82 -5.50 -12.71
C ARG A 27 -4.38 -6.02 -12.79
N GLN A 28 -3.92 -6.47 -13.96
CA GLN A 28 -2.52 -6.83 -14.15
C GLN A 28 -1.59 -5.70 -13.70
N ASN A 29 -0.57 -6.07 -12.93
CA ASN A 29 0.34 -5.12 -12.29
C ASN A 29 1.46 -4.69 -13.25
N THR A 30 1.07 -4.17 -14.42
CA THR A 30 2.03 -3.55 -15.35
C THR A 30 2.61 -2.29 -14.71
N LEU A 31 3.79 -1.85 -15.15
CA LEU A 31 4.43 -0.64 -14.60
C LEU A 31 3.50 0.59 -14.62
N THR A 32 2.77 0.77 -15.71
CA THR A 32 1.82 1.89 -15.86
C THR A 32 0.64 1.77 -14.89
N GLN A 33 0.09 0.57 -14.74
CA GLN A 33 -1.04 0.33 -13.85
C GLN A 33 -0.62 0.42 -12.37
N ALA A 34 0.55 -0.10 -12.02
CA ALA A 34 1.15 0.01 -10.70
C ALA A 34 1.34 1.48 -10.31
N ARG A 35 1.94 2.31 -11.19
CA ARG A 35 2.09 3.76 -10.97
C ARG A 35 0.74 4.44 -10.73
N ARG A 36 -0.27 4.12 -11.54
CA ARG A 36 -1.62 4.68 -11.38
C ARG A 36 -2.28 4.25 -10.07
N ASN A 37 -2.08 3.01 -9.65
CA ASN A 37 -2.62 2.49 -8.39
C ASN A 37 -1.95 3.16 -7.18
N ILE A 38 -0.63 3.34 -7.22
CA ILE A 38 0.16 4.02 -6.18
C ILE A 38 -0.29 5.47 -6.05
N SER A 39 -0.34 6.21 -7.16
CA SER A 39 -0.77 7.63 -7.18
C SER A 39 -2.17 7.81 -6.60
N ARG A 40 -3.13 6.94 -6.96
CA ARG A 40 -4.50 7.00 -6.40
C ARG A 40 -4.57 6.85 -4.88
N HIS A 41 -3.59 6.20 -4.25
CA HIS A 41 -3.58 5.98 -2.80
C HIS A 41 -2.77 7.07 -2.09
N TYR A 42 -1.53 7.31 -2.52
CA TYR A 42 -0.60 8.19 -1.80
C TYR A 42 -0.72 9.67 -2.19
N ASP A 43 -1.23 10.00 -3.38
CA ASP A 43 -1.44 11.40 -3.81
C ASP A 43 -2.81 11.95 -3.38
N LEU A 44 -3.49 11.31 -2.42
CA LEU A 44 -4.84 11.67 -2.02
C LEU A 44 -4.89 13.03 -1.29
N SER A 45 -4.10 13.19 -0.23
CA SER A 45 -3.87 14.47 0.47
C SER A 45 -2.89 14.27 1.63
N ASN A 46 -1.84 15.09 1.71
CA ASN A 46 -0.94 15.09 2.87
C ASN A 46 -1.67 15.50 4.15
N GLU A 47 -2.64 16.42 4.08
CA GLU A 47 -3.42 16.85 5.24
C GLU A 47 -4.23 15.69 5.81
N LEU A 48 -4.82 14.86 4.94
CA LEU A 48 -5.56 13.68 5.37
C LEU A 48 -4.65 12.69 6.11
N PHE A 49 -3.48 12.39 5.55
CA PHE A 49 -2.53 11.47 6.17
C PHE A 49 -2.00 11.99 7.52
N ALA A 50 -1.75 13.30 7.62
CA ALA A 50 -1.30 13.92 8.86
C ALA A 50 -2.31 13.85 10.01
N LEU A 51 -3.59 13.56 9.74
CA LEU A 51 -4.60 13.36 10.79
C LEU A 51 -4.39 12.07 11.60
N PHE A 52 -3.67 11.08 11.06
CA PHE A 52 -3.54 9.77 11.69
C PHE A 52 -2.13 9.17 11.67
N LEU A 53 -1.19 9.74 10.90
CA LEU A 53 0.23 9.41 11.00
C LEU A 53 0.91 10.30 12.06
N ASP A 54 2.09 9.89 12.51
CA ASP A 54 2.96 10.76 13.31
C ASP A 54 3.62 11.85 12.45
N ASP A 55 4.37 12.75 13.09
CA ASP A 55 5.02 13.90 12.44
C ASP A 55 6.05 13.51 11.37
N THR A 56 6.59 12.29 11.39
CA THR A 56 7.49 11.79 10.35
C THR A 56 6.77 11.38 9.06
N MET A 57 5.43 11.33 9.07
CA MET A 57 4.59 10.80 7.99
C MET A 57 4.95 9.36 7.60
N SER A 58 5.44 8.57 8.57
CA SER A 58 5.83 7.18 8.36
C SER A 58 4.62 6.29 8.11
N TYR A 59 4.34 5.97 6.84
CA TYR A 59 3.26 5.03 6.52
C TYR A 59 3.75 3.58 6.38
N SER A 60 4.20 3.01 7.50
CA SER A 60 4.63 1.61 7.62
C SER A 60 4.49 1.13 9.07
N THR A 61 4.70 -0.16 9.33
CA THR A 61 4.66 -0.68 10.70
C THR A 61 5.71 -0.01 11.58
N ALA A 62 5.32 0.37 12.80
CA ALA A 62 6.25 0.78 13.84
C ALA A 62 6.75 -0.46 14.63
N VAL A 63 7.79 -0.28 15.46
CA VAL A 63 8.27 -1.33 16.38
C VAL A 63 8.17 -0.81 17.80
N PHE A 64 7.12 -1.23 18.50
CA PHE A 64 6.84 -0.87 19.89
C PHE A 64 7.64 -1.72 20.87
N LYS A 65 8.11 -1.10 21.96
CA LYS A 65 8.71 -1.80 23.11
C LYS A 65 7.72 -2.05 24.24
N SER A 66 6.66 -1.27 24.31
CA SER A 66 5.58 -1.37 25.29
C SER A 66 4.27 -0.85 24.69
N ASP A 67 3.15 -1.24 25.26
CA ASP A 67 1.82 -0.94 24.71
C ASP A 67 1.47 0.56 24.75
N ASP A 68 1.97 1.30 25.75
CA ASP A 68 1.70 2.75 25.93
C ASP A 68 2.74 3.66 25.28
N GLU A 69 3.57 3.12 24.38
CA GLU A 69 4.64 3.90 23.77
C GLU A 69 4.14 4.81 22.64
N ASP A 70 4.68 6.02 22.59
CA ASP A 70 4.40 6.99 21.55
C ASP A 70 4.77 6.47 20.14
N LEU A 71 3.87 6.69 19.18
CA LEU A 71 3.99 6.17 17.81
C LEU A 71 5.28 6.65 17.13
N ARG A 72 5.65 7.93 17.29
CA ARG A 72 6.86 8.50 16.68
C ARG A 72 8.11 7.82 17.22
N ILE A 73 8.16 7.53 18.52
CA ILE A 73 9.27 6.78 19.13
C ILE A 73 9.36 5.37 18.53
N ALA A 74 8.23 4.67 18.40
CA ALA A 74 8.18 3.34 17.81
C ALA A 74 8.56 3.34 16.31
N GLN A 75 8.22 4.40 15.56
CA GLN A 75 8.61 4.58 14.16
C GLN A 75 10.10 4.84 14.01
N MET A 76 10.67 5.72 14.83
CA MET A 76 12.12 5.97 14.82
C MET A 76 12.92 4.74 15.22
N ARG A 77 12.41 3.93 16.15
CA ARG A 77 13.01 2.64 16.47
C ARG A 77 13.05 1.70 15.27
N LYS A 78 11.96 1.62 14.51
CA LYS A 78 11.94 0.84 13.26
C LYS A 78 13.05 1.32 12.31
N ILE A 79 13.26 2.63 12.16
CA ILE A 79 14.34 3.18 11.33
C ILE A 79 15.72 2.72 11.83
N HIS A 80 16.01 2.87 13.12
CA HIS A 80 17.28 2.41 13.70
C HIS A 80 17.50 0.91 13.49
N LEU A 81 16.45 0.09 13.69
CA LEU A 81 16.53 -1.36 13.46
C LEU A 81 16.81 -1.70 11.99
N LEU A 82 16.28 -0.94 11.04
CA LEU A 82 16.58 -1.12 9.62
C LEU A 82 18.03 -0.79 9.31
N ILE A 83 18.54 0.34 9.82
CA ILE A 83 19.94 0.75 9.68
C ILE A 83 20.88 -0.32 10.25
N ASP A 84 20.59 -0.81 11.46
CA ASP A 84 21.39 -1.84 12.14
C ASP A 84 21.37 -3.17 11.37
N LYS A 85 20.17 -3.62 10.94
CA LYS A 85 20.01 -4.89 10.21
C LYS A 85 20.66 -4.85 8.83
N ALA A 86 20.57 -3.71 8.14
CA ALA A 86 21.20 -3.50 6.84
C ALA A 86 22.69 -3.17 6.96
N ARG A 87 23.21 -2.94 8.18
CA ARG A 87 24.60 -2.56 8.46
C ARG A 87 25.02 -1.33 7.66
N ILE A 88 24.16 -0.32 7.67
CA ILE A 88 24.43 0.95 6.98
C ILE A 88 25.50 1.70 7.76
N GLU A 89 26.56 2.11 7.05
CA GLU A 89 27.66 2.92 7.58
C GLU A 89 27.70 4.27 6.85
N LYS A 90 28.41 5.25 7.43
CA LYS A 90 28.39 6.65 6.94
C LYS A 90 28.85 6.83 5.48
N ASN A 91 29.61 5.88 4.97
CA ASN A 91 30.22 5.91 3.64
C ASN A 91 29.43 5.12 2.60
N HIS A 92 28.28 4.54 2.98
CA HIS A 92 27.41 3.85 2.04
C HIS A 92 26.50 4.84 1.32
N GLU A 93 26.27 4.57 0.04
CA GLU A 93 25.15 5.13 -0.71
C GLU A 93 23.94 4.22 -0.52
N VAL A 94 22.80 4.79 -0.11
CA VAL A 94 21.59 4.03 0.25
C VAL A 94 20.47 4.33 -0.74
N LEU A 95 19.85 3.27 -1.27
CA LEU A 95 18.65 3.36 -2.11
C LEU A 95 17.43 2.91 -1.31
N ASP A 96 16.49 3.83 -1.06
CA ASP A 96 15.18 3.53 -0.46
C ASP A 96 14.10 3.47 -1.55
N ILE A 97 13.66 2.25 -1.89
CA ILE A 97 12.65 2.00 -2.92
C ILE A 97 11.26 2.11 -2.29
N GLY A 98 10.54 3.19 -2.59
CA GLY A 98 9.25 3.48 -1.98
C GLY A 98 9.39 4.25 -0.67
N CYS A 99 10.25 5.26 -0.66
CA CYS A 99 10.63 6.04 0.52
C CYS A 99 9.51 6.85 1.19
N GLY A 100 8.30 6.87 0.62
CA GLY A 100 7.17 7.64 1.15
C GLY A 100 7.51 9.12 1.27
N TRP A 101 7.38 9.66 2.48
CA TRP A 101 7.75 11.05 2.81
C TRP A 101 9.24 11.23 3.18
N GLY A 102 10.06 10.18 3.03
CA GLY A 102 11.51 10.28 3.16
C GLY A 102 12.04 10.09 4.57
N THR A 103 11.33 9.43 5.47
CA THR A 103 11.77 9.27 6.88
C THR A 103 13.13 8.56 7.03
N LEU A 104 13.49 7.66 6.10
CA LEU A 104 14.78 6.96 6.11
C LEU A 104 15.90 7.75 5.40
N ALA A 105 15.57 8.78 4.61
CA ALA A 105 16.55 9.62 3.95
C ALA A 105 17.21 10.54 4.99
N ILE A 106 18.33 10.05 5.55
CA ILE A 106 19.22 10.74 6.50
C ILE A 106 20.32 11.53 5.78
#